data_AF-A0A382GKI6-F1
#
_entry.id   AF-A0A382GKI6-F1
#
_cell.length_a   1.000
_cell.length_b   1.000
_cell.length_c   1.000
_cell.angle_alpha   90.00
_cell.angle_beta   90.00
_cell.angle_gamma   90.00
#
_symmetry.space_group_name_H-M   'P 1'
#
loop_
_entity.id
_entity.type
_entity.pdbx_description
1 polymer ?
#
loop_
_entity_poly.entity_id
_entity_poly.type
_entity_poly.pdbx_seq_one_letter_code
_entity_poly.pdbx_strand_id
1 'polypeptide(L)'
;MDEPFDSPRFMIYKYHCKSVLHLSNDNLGLLFRTICEYQIDKDSLDKIDPRIAQVFPFFKNQFDLDDKKYQKKVDANRRNAQKNKKYKGQNNEWSPMESNGKVGNQKLPMVAEKGKDKDKGKDKDNILDINMANQRKVAGIEIQNIGNKEDLIDFWENKYSDTFKQDSKIREMYENKLAEFDD
;
A
#
# COMPACT_ATOMS: atom_id res chain seq x y z
N MET A 1 -25.82 8.30 -4.48
CA MET A 1 -24.40 8.13 -4.88
C MET A 1 -23.62 9.10 -4.02
N ASP A 2 -22.65 8.62 -3.25
CA ASP A 2 -21.78 9.54 -2.49
C ASP A 2 -20.97 10.36 -3.50
N GLU A 3 -20.72 11.64 -3.19
CA GLU A 3 -19.89 12.49 -4.04
C GLU A 3 -18.50 11.87 -4.27
N PRO A 4 -17.99 11.94 -5.52
CA PRO A 4 -16.61 11.56 -5.81
C PRO A 4 -15.68 12.43 -4.96
N PHE A 5 -14.72 11.79 -4.30
CA PHE A 5 -13.81 12.47 -3.40
C PHE A 5 -12.51 12.72 -4.15
N ASP A 6 -12.28 13.97 -4.54
CA ASP A 6 -11.05 14.34 -5.22
C ASP A 6 -9.85 14.28 -4.26
N SER A 7 -8.71 13.82 -4.77
CA SER A 7 -7.50 13.76 -3.96
C SER A 7 -7.00 15.18 -3.68
N PRO A 8 -6.68 15.55 -2.42
CA PRO A 8 -6.14 16.88 -2.11
C PRO A 8 -4.67 17.05 -2.57
N ARG A 9 -4.15 16.10 -3.34
CA ARG A 9 -2.76 16.04 -3.79
C ARG A 9 -2.68 15.33 -5.14
N PHE A 10 -1.76 15.80 -5.98
CA PHE A 10 -1.32 15.12 -7.18
C PHE A 10 0.20 14.86 -7.11
N MET A 11 0.70 13.96 -7.96
CA MET A 11 2.12 13.61 -7.99
C MET A 11 2.65 13.72 -9.42
N ILE A 12 3.87 14.23 -9.55
CA ILE A 12 4.61 14.21 -10.81
C ILE A 12 5.71 13.16 -10.69
N TYR A 13 5.68 12.19 -11.61
CA TYR A 13 6.62 11.07 -11.61
C TYR A 13 7.86 11.37 -12.43
N LYS A 14 8.99 10.74 -12.06
CA LYS A 14 10.29 10.91 -12.74
C LYS A 14 10.25 10.69 -14.26
N TYR A 15 9.40 9.82 -14.76
CA TYR A 15 9.27 9.56 -16.19
C TYR A 15 8.70 10.77 -16.97
N HIS A 16 7.88 11.60 -16.31
CA HIS A 16 7.42 12.86 -16.88
C HIS A 16 8.56 13.85 -17.07
N CYS A 17 9.54 13.86 -16.16
CA CYS A 17 10.70 14.73 -16.27
C CYS A 17 11.44 14.50 -17.59
N LYS A 18 11.59 13.22 -18.01
CA LYS A 18 12.18 12.90 -19.33
C LYS A 18 11.38 13.47 -20.49
N SER A 19 10.06 13.52 -20.35
CA SER A 19 9.13 14.01 -21.38
C SER A 19 9.17 15.53 -21.54
N VAL A 20 9.73 16.27 -20.59
CA VAL A 20 9.77 17.74 -20.63
C VAL A 20 11.17 18.31 -20.88
N LEU A 21 12.22 17.47 -20.90
CA LEU A 21 13.61 17.93 -21.07
C LEU A 21 13.89 18.69 -22.37
N HIS A 22 13.11 18.42 -23.42
CA HIS A 22 13.27 19.06 -24.73
C HIS A 22 12.48 20.36 -24.87
N LEU A 23 11.67 20.72 -23.87
CA LEU A 23 10.87 21.95 -23.90
C LEU A 23 11.73 23.16 -23.51
N SER A 24 11.53 24.28 -24.21
CA SER A 24 12.05 25.58 -23.79
C SER A 24 11.47 25.99 -22.43
N ASN A 25 12.18 26.86 -21.69
CA ASN A 25 11.70 27.40 -20.42
C ASN A 25 10.29 28.03 -20.50
N ASP A 26 9.96 28.70 -21.60
CA ASP A 26 8.64 29.29 -21.80
C ASP A 26 7.54 28.22 -21.88
N ASN A 27 7.78 27.18 -22.68
CA ASN A 27 6.87 26.03 -22.80
C ASN A 27 6.77 25.24 -21.48
N LEU A 28 7.86 25.12 -20.71
CA LEU A 28 7.83 24.52 -19.37
C LEU A 28 6.96 25.32 -18.40
N GLY A 29 7.10 26.65 -18.40
CA GLY A 29 6.27 27.54 -17.59
C GLY A 29 4.80 27.46 -17.97
N LEU A 30 4.51 27.42 -19.28
CA LEU A 30 3.16 27.25 -19.81
C LEU A 30 2.56 25.89 -19.42
N LEU A 31 3.33 24.80 -19.55
CA LEU A 31 2.91 23.46 -19.15
C LEU A 31 2.58 23.42 -17.65
N PHE A 32 3.46 23.98 -16.80
CA PHE A 32 3.25 23.97 -15.36
C PHE A 32 2.01 24.76 -14.94
N ARG A 33 1.79 25.94 -15.51
CA ARG A 33 0.56 26.72 -15.29
C ARG A 33 -0.69 25.93 -15.69
N THR A 34 -0.67 25.32 -16.86
CA THR A 34 -1.77 24.48 -17.37
C THR A 34 -2.05 23.30 -16.44
N ILE A 35 -1.02 22.67 -15.88
CA ILE A 35 -1.17 21.60 -14.87
C ILE A 35 -1.85 22.15 -13.60
N CYS A 36 -1.42 23.31 -13.10
CA CYS A 36 -2.04 23.91 -11.92
C CYS A 36 -3.51 24.26 -12.15
N GLU A 37 -3.82 24.88 -13.30
CA GLU A 37 -5.20 25.23 -13.68
C GLU A 37 -6.08 23.97 -13.75
N TYR A 38 -5.61 22.92 -14.43
CA TYR A 38 -6.32 21.64 -14.50
C TYR A 38 -6.55 21.00 -13.12
N GLN A 39 -5.60 21.13 -12.19
CA GLN A 39 -5.73 20.55 -10.85
C GLN A 39 -6.63 21.38 -9.93
N ILE A 40 -6.77 22.68 -10.18
CA ILE A 40 -7.70 23.56 -9.45
C ILE A 40 -9.13 23.33 -9.96
N ASP A 41 -9.29 23.28 -11.28
CA ASP A 41 -10.58 23.07 -11.94
C ASP A 41 -10.38 22.23 -13.21
N LYS A 42 -10.74 20.96 -13.11
CA LYS A 42 -10.58 19.97 -14.20
C LYS A 42 -11.46 20.28 -15.42
N ASP A 43 -12.53 21.04 -15.22
CA ASP A 43 -13.49 21.38 -16.28
C ASP A 43 -13.19 22.75 -16.92
N SER A 44 -12.30 23.55 -16.31
CA SER A 44 -11.93 24.89 -16.82
C SER A 44 -11.10 24.91 -18.11
N LEU A 45 -10.55 23.76 -18.51
CA LEU A 45 -9.54 23.69 -19.57
C LEU A 45 -10.17 23.49 -20.95
N ASP A 46 -10.79 24.53 -21.51
CA ASP A 46 -11.49 24.46 -22.81
C ASP A 46 -10.55 24.22 -24.00
N LYS A 47 -9.30 24.72 -23.95
CA LYS A 47 -8.29 24.53 -25.01
C LYS A 47 -6.87 24.44 -24.44
N ILE A 48 -6.18 23.35 -24.78
CA ILE A 48 -4.75 23.18 -24.52
C ILE A 48 -3.95 23.91 -25.60
N ASP A 49 -2.95 24.70 -25.20
CA ASP A 49 -2.09 25.41 -26.14
C ASP A 49 -1.29 24.41 -27.02
N PRO A 50 -1.21 24.63 -28.35
CA PRO A 50 -0.52 23.73 -29.28
C PRO A 50 0.94 23.42 -28.89
N ARG A 51 1.63 24.36 -28.22
CA ARG A 51 3.03 24.20 -27.78
C ARG A 51 3.21 23.10 -26.73
N ILE A 52 2.15 22.80 -25.97
CA ILE A 52 2.15 21.78 -24.90
C ILE A 52 1.16 20.65 -25.18
N ALA A 53 0.41 20.72 -26.27
CA ALA A 53 -0.65 19.77 -26.62
C ALA A 53 -0.17 18.32 -26.73
N GLN A 54 1.10 18.10 -27.10
CA GLN A 54 1.67 16.76 -27.14
C GLN A 54 2.07 16.23 -25.76
N VAL A 55 2.46 17.12 -24.83
CA VAL A 55 3.08 16.74 -23.56
C VAL A 55 2.07 16.70 -22.42
N PHE A 56 1.15 17.67 -22.35
CA PHE A 56 0.15 17.77 -21.30
C PHE A 56 -0.74 16.52 -21.14
N PRO A 57 -1.21 15.86 -22.23
CA PRO A 57 -2.02 14.64 -22.09
C PRO A 57 -1.35 13.50 -21.32
N PHE A 58 -0.01 13.39 -21.33
CA PHE A 58 0.69 12.38 -20.55
C PHE A 58 0.47 12.58 -19.04
N PHE A 59 0.55 13.84 -18.59
CA PHE A 59 0.28 14.19 -17.20
C PHE A 59 -1.19 13.98 -16.86
N LYS A 60 -2.10 14.47 -17.73
CA LYS A 60 -3.55 14.32 -17.54
C LYS A 60 -3.94 12.85 -17.35
N ASN A 61 -3.47 11.97 -18.24
CA ASN A 61 -3.77 10.55 -18.17
C ASN A 61 -3.29 9.92 -16.85
N GLN A 62 -2.11 10.30 -16.35
CA GLN A 62 -1.61 9.81 -15.08
C GLN A 62 -2.46 10.31 -13.90
N PHE A 63 -2.83 11.59 -13.89
CA PHE A 63 -3.71 12.15 -12.86
C PHE A 63 -5.06 11.42 -12.81
N ASP A 64 -5.69 11.20 -13.97
CA ASP A 64 -6.96 10.49 -14.06
C ASP A 64 -6.86 9.04 -13.55
N LEU A 65 -5.72 8.39 -13.73
CA LEU A 65 -5.44 7.04 -13.20
C LEU A 65 -5.27 7.07 -11.67
N ASP A 66 -4.54 8.04 -11.15
CA ASP A 66 -4.31 8.19 -9.71
C ASP A 66 -5.59 8.53 -8.96
N ASP A 67 -6.45 9.38 -9.54
CA ASP A 67 -7.76 9.72 -8.97
C ASP A 67 -8.67 8.49 -8.94
N LYS A 68 -8.73 7.72 -10.03
CA LYS A 68 -9.49 6.45 -10.07
C LYS A 68 -8.97 5.47 -9.01
N LYS A 69 -7.67 5.38 -8.83
CA LYS A 69 -7.04 4.52 -7.82
C LYS A 69 -7.38 5.00 -6.40
N TYR A 70 -7.37 6.31 -6.18
CA TYR A 70 -7.71 6.90 -4.91
C TYR A 70 -9.18 6.70 -4.55
N GLN A 71 -10.10 6.93 -5.50
CA GLN A 71 -11.53 6.70 -5.31
C GLN A 71 -11.83 5.25 -4.91
N LYS A 72 -11.21 4.27 -5.58
CA LYS A 72 -11.35 2.85 -5.19
C LYS A 72 -10.95 2.59 -3.73
N LYS A 73 -9.90 3.27 -3.25
CA LYS A 73 -9.45 3.17 -1.86
C LYS A 73 -10.44 3.84 -0.90
N VAL A 74 -10.98 5.01 -1.24
CA VAL A 74 -12.02 5.70 -0.47
C VAL A 74 -13.26 4.82 -0.36
N ASP A 75 -13.74 4.24 -1.45
CA ASP A 75 -14.93 3.38 -1.46
C ASP A 75 -14.73 2.10 -0.64
N ALA A 76 -13.55 1.49 -0.70
CA ALA A 76 -13.20 0.35 0.14
C ALA A 76 -13.21 0.73 1.63
N ASN A 77 -12.63 1.88 1.98
CA ASN A 77 -12.62 2.38 3.34
C ASN A 77 -14.03 2.71 3.85
N ARG A 78 -14.88 3.33 3.02
CA ARG A 78 -16.29 3.59 3.34
C ARG A 78 -17.04 2.29 3.62
N ARG A 79 -16.89 1.26 2.76
CA ARG A 79 -17.49 -0.06 2.97
C ARG A 79 -17.01 -0.74 4.25
N ASN A 80 -15.71 -0.66 4.56
CA ASN A 80 -15.14 -1.23 5.78
C ASN A 80 -15.64 -0.49 7.03
N ALA A 81 -15.74 0.84 6.97
CA ALA A 81 -16.31 1.64 8.05
C ALA A 81 -17.79 1.29 8.31
N GLN A 82 -18.59 1.10 7.25
CA GLN A 82 -19.99 0.67 7.39
C GLN A 82 -20.12 -0.73 8.00
N LYS A 83 -19.29 -1.69 7.58
CA LYS A 83 -19.23 -3.03 8.18
C LYS A 83 -18.92 -2.93 9.68
N ASN A 84 -17.89 -2.18 10.06
CA ASN A 84 -17.50 -2.00 11.46
C ASN A 84 -18.59 -1.31 12.31
N LYS A 85 -19.38 -0.39 11.73
CA LYS A 85 -20.54 0.19 12.42
C LYS A 85 -21.65 -0.84 12.66
N LYS A 86 -21.94 -1.71 11.68
CA LYS A 86 -22.94 -2.77 11.83
C LYS A 86 -22.58 -3.77 12.95
N TYR A 87 -21.31 -4.14 13.07
CA TYR A 87 -20.85 -5.04 14.14
C TYR A 87 -20.83 -4.42 15.54
N LYS A 88 -20.86 -3.09 15.68
CA LYS A 88 -21.01 -2.41 16.98
C LYS A 88 -22.47 -2.30 17.45
N GLY A 89 -23.45 -2.48 16.56
CA GLY A 89 -24.89 -2.39 16.87
C GLY A 89 -25.56 -3.74 17.11
N GLN A 90 -24.87 -4.86 16.88
CA GLN A 90 -25.33 -6.18 17.28
C GLN A 90 -24.63 -6.55 18.59
N ASN A 91 -25.43 -6.63 19.66
CA ASN A 91 -25.07 -7.01 21.02
C ASN A 91 -23.83 -7.92 21.10
N ASN A 92 -22.72 -7.34 21.52
CA ASN A 92 -21.83 -8.04 22.43
C ASN A 92 -21.84 -7.21 23.70
N GLU A 93 -22.71 -7.62 24.63
CA GLU A 93 -22.53 -7.37 26.05
C GLU A 93 -21.04 -7.61 26.34
N TRP A 94 -20.29 -6.52 26.57
CA TRP A 94 -18.93 -6.64 27.06
C TRP A 94 -19.07 -7.05 28.51
N SER A 95 -19.23 -8.35 28.76
CA SER A 95 -18.94 -8.88 30.09
C SER A 95 -17.44 -8.67 30.29
N PRO A 96 -17.01 -7.84 31.26
CA PRO A 96 -15.63 -7.89 31.72
C PRO A 96 -15.49 -9.29 32.31
N MET A 97 -14.82 -10.19 31.60
CA MET A 97 -14.50 -11.50 32.15
C MET A 97 -13.59 -11.22 33.34
N GLU A 98 -14.14 -11.38 34.55
CA GLU A 98 -13.42 -11.20 35.80
C GLU A 98 -12.10 -11.96 35.70
N SER A 99 -11.01 -11.25 35.98
CA SER A 99 -9.66 -11.78 35.99
C SER A 99 -9.52 -12.81 37.11
N ASN A 100 -9.83 -14.06 36.82
CA ASN A 100 -9.38 -15.19 37.63
C ASN A 100 -8.19 -15.80 36.93
N GLY A 101 -7.01 -15.47 37.47
CA GLY A 101 -5.72 -15.89 36.94
C GLY A 101 -5.65 -17.40 36.74
N LYS A 102 -5.36 -17.81 35.50
CA LYS A 102 -4.63 -19.04 35.16
C LYS A 102 -4.27 -18.99 33.68
N VAL A 103 -2.98 -18.80 33.45
CA VAL A 103 -2.31 -18.92 32.15
C VAL A 103 -2.51 -20.34 31.62
N GLY A 104 -3.05 -20.49 30.41
CA GLY A 104 -3.20 -21.80 29.78
C GLY A 104 -3.95 -21.79 28.46
N ASN A 105 -3.18 -21.86 27.37
CA ASN A 105 -3.52 -22.39 26.04
C ASN A 105 -4.60 -21.65 25.22
N GLN A 106 -4.15 -20.74 24.35
CA GLN A 106 -4.96 -20.24 23.22
C GLN A 106 -5.14 -21.35 22.18
N LYS A 107 -6.37 -21.85 22.02
CA LYS A 107 -6.75 -22.69 20.87
C LYS A 107 -6.89 -21.80 19.63
N LEU A 108 -6.16 -22.16 18.57
CA LEU A 108 -6.25 -21.61 17.21
C LEU A 108 -7.69 -21.67 16.67
N PRO A 109 -8.15 -20.68 15.87
CA PRO A 109 -9.40 -20.79 15.14
C PRO A 109 -9.26 -21.72 13.91
N MET A 110 -10.30 -22.53 13.72
CA MET A 110 -10.49 -23.56 12.70
C MET A 110 -10.26 -23.10 11.26
N VAL A 111 -9.61 -23.97 10.49
CA VAL A 111 -9.50 -24.03 9.03
C VAL A 111 -10.88 -23.93 8.38
N ALA A 112 -11.05 -23.01 7.41
CA ALA A 112 -12.10 -23.08 6.41
C ALA A 112 -11.48 -23.43 5.04
N GLU A 113 -11.99 -24.50 4.45
CA GLU A 113 -11.49 -25.13 3.23
C GLU A 113 -11.87 -24.37 1.93
N LYS A 114 -11.12 -24.69 0.88
CA LYS A 114 -10.98 -24.02 -0.43
C LYS A 114 -12.26 -23.76 -1.22
N GLY A 115 -12.29 -22.59 -1.87
CA GLY A 115 -12.86 -22.39 -3.21
C GLY A 115 -11.83 -21.70 -4.11
N LYS A 116 -11.23 -22.44 -5.05
CA LYS A 116 -10.35 -21.92 -6.10
C LYS A 116 -11.22 -21.24 -7.15
N ASP A 117 -10.87 -20.03 -7.56
CA ASP A 117 -10.64 -19.81 -8.99
C ASP A 117 -9.56 -18.77 -9.23
N LYS A 118 -8.65 -19.12 -10.14
CA LYS A 118 -7.52 -18.30 -10.57
C LYS A 118 -8.00 -17.47 -11.76
N ASP A 119 -7.67 -16.18 -11.77
CA ASP A 119 -7.15 -15.65 -13.03
C ASP A 119 -6.00 -14.68 -12.80
N LYS A 120 -4.93 -14.91 -13.57
CA LYS A 120 -3.65 -14.21 -13.50
C LYS A 120 -3.66 -13.10 -14.54
N GLY A 121 -3.87 -11.86 -14.12
CA GLY A 121 -3.44 -10.67 -14.87
C GLY A 121 -2.14 -10.15 -14.26
N LYS A 122 -1.01 -10.44 -14.90
CA LYS A 122 0.33 -10.02 -14.47
C LYS A 122 0.71 -8.80 -15.31
N ASP A 123 0.69 -7.61 -14.72
CA ASP A 123 1.48 -6.48 -15.21
C ASP A 123 2.36 -5.97 -14.08
N LYS A 124 3.67 -6.05 -14.35
CA LYS A 124 4.73 -5.59 -13.50
C LYS A 124 4.78 -4.07 -13.52
N ASP A 125 5.48 -3.54 -12.51
CA ASP A 125 6.02 -2.18 -12.38
C ASP A 125 5.20 -1.26 -11.49
N ASN A 126 5.32 -1.48 -10.18
CA ASN A 126 5.28 -0.44 -9.13
C ASN A 126 5.75 -1.04 -7.79
N ILE A 127 7.03 -1.41 -7.74
CA ILE A 127 7.73 -1.63 -6.48
C ILE A 127 8.23 -0.25 -6.06
N LEU A 128 7.59 0.38 -5.08
CA LEU A 128 8.22 1.29 -4.10
C LEU A 128 7.19 1.97 -3.17
N ASP A 129 6.07 1.31 -2.86
CA ASP A 129 5.28 1.62 -1.66
C ASP A 129 4.32 0.45 -1.34
N ILE A 130 4.86 -0.77 -1.32
CA ILE A 130 4.20 -1.85 -0.58
C ILE A 130 4.37 -1.45 0.89
N ASN A 131 3.29 -0.93 1.48
CA ASN A 131 3.19 -0.52 2.89
C ASN A 131 4.17 -1.31 3.78
N MET A 132 5.20 -0.63 4.30
CA MET A 132 6.28 -1.25 5.10
C MET A 132 5.74 -2.11 6.25
N ALA A 133 4.55 -1.76 6.78
CA ALA A 133 3.85 -2.54 7.79
C ALA A 133 3.42 -3.95 7.32
N ASN A 134 3.08 -4.11 6.03
CA ASN A 134 2.78 -5.41 5.45
C ASN A 134 4.05 -6.24 5.25
N GLN A 135 5.16 -5.61 4.87
CA GLN A 135 6.44 -6.31 4.72
C GLN A 135 6.96 -6.84 6.07
N ARG A 136 6.89 -6.04 7.14
CA ARG A 136 7.22 -6.50 8.51
C ARG A 136 6.35 -7.67 8.98
N LYS A 137 5.06 -7.70 8.62
CA LYS A 137 4.18 -8.82 8.94
C LYS A 137 4.57 -10.09 8.20
N VAL A 138 4.89 -9.99 6.92
CA VAL A 138 5.35 -11.12 6.10
C VAL A 138 6.68 -11.65 6.63
N ALA A 139 7.63 -10.75 6.89
CA ALA A 139 8.92 -11.05 7.51
C ALA A 139 8.79 -11.85 8.82
N GLY A 140 7.93 -11.36 9.73
CA GLY A 140 7.69 -12.02 11.00
C GLY A 140 7.10 -13.42 10.84
N ILE A 141 6.18 -13.62 9.89
CA ILE A 141 5.60 -14.95 9.61
C ILE A 141 6.67 -15.90 9.05
N GLU A 142 7.50 -15.44 8.12
CA GLU A 142 8.56 -16.25 7.52
C GLU A 142 9.59 -16.70 8.56
N ILE A 143 10.08 -15.78 9.39
CA ILE A 143 11.03 -16.06 10.48
C ILE A 143 10.43 -17.06 11.49
N GLN A 144 9.18 -16.86 11.89
CA GLN A 144 8.52 -17.69 12.90
C GLN A 144 8.23 -19.12 12.43
N ASN A 145 8.04 -19.33 11.13
CA ASN A 145 7.77 -20.64 10.55
C ASN A 145 9.02 -21.51 10.37
N ILE A 146 10.22 -20.97 10.59
CA ILE A 146 11.46 -21.74 10.49
C ILE A 146 11.59 -22.61 11.73
N GLY A 147 11.81 -23.90 11.50
CA GLY A 147 11.76 -24.94 12.54
C GLY A 147 13.12 -25.37 13.09
N ASN A 148 14.23 -24.90 12.53
CA ASN A 148 15.57 -25.20 13.03
C ASN A 148 16.50 -23.99 12.90
N LYS A 149 17.60 -24.02 13.67
CA LYS A 149 18.55 -22.92 13.76
C LYS A 149 19.35 -22.70 12.47
N GLU A 150 19.74 -23.78 11.79
CA GLU A 150 20.58 -23.72 10.58
C GLU A 150 19.84 -23.06 9.42
N ASP A 151 18.56 -23.42 9.21
CA ASP A 151 17.72 -22.83 8.18
C ASP A 151 17.38 -21.37 8.51
N LEU A 152 17.32 -21.00 9.80
CA LEU A 152 17.07 -19.61 10.22
C LEU A 152 18.26 -18.73 9.88
N ILE A 153 19.48 -19.20 10.15
CA ILE A 153 20.73 -18.51 9.83
C ILE A 153 20.91 -18.45 8.30
N ASP A 154 20.72 -19.55 7.57
CA ASP A 154 20.81 -19.56 6.09
C ASP A 154 19.77 -18.61 5.47
N PHE A 155 18.55 -18.63 6.00
CA PHE A 155 17.50 -17.73 5.55
C PHE A 155 17.89 -16.27 5.76
N TRP A 156 18.37 -15.92 6.95
CA TRP A 156 18.77 -14.56 7.30
C TRP A 156 19.98 -14.09 6.50
N GLU A 157 21.04 -14.89 6.40
CA GLU A 157 22.30 -14.47 5.79
C GLU A 157 22.24 -14.48 4.26
N ASN A 158 21.70 -15.55 3.65
CA ASN A 158 21.80 -15.82 2.22
C ASN A 158 20.53 -15.49 1.43
N LYS A 159 19.34 -15.65 2.02
CA LYS A 159 18.06 -15.49 1.32
C LYS A 159 17.36 -14.16 1.62
N TYR A 160 17.72 -13.50 2.71
CA TYR A 160 17.10 -12.26 3.15
C TYR A 160 17.82 -11.01 2.62
N SER A 161 17.05 -10.03 2.13
CA SER A 161 17.62 -8.81 1.55
C SER A 161 18.22 -7.90 2.63
N ASP A 162 19.39 -7.31 2.34
CA ASP A 162 20.11 -6.41 3.25
C ASP A 162 19.30 -5.18 3.67
N THR A 163 18.37 -4.72 2.84
CA THR A 163 17.46 -3.62 3.20
C THR A 163 16.55 -3.97 4.37
N PHE A 164 16.15 -5.24 4.51
CA PHE A 164 15.33 -5.68 5.63
C PHE A 164 16.16 -5.98 6.88
N LYS A 165 17.42 -6.38 6.73
CA LYS A 165 18.37 -6.54 7.86
C LYS A 165 18.62 -5.21 8.60
N GLN A 166 18.49 -4.09 7.90
CA GLN A 166 18.61 -2.75 8.49
C GLN A 166 17.35 -2.31 9.26
N ASP A 167 16.21 -3.02 9.16
CA ASP A 167 15.00 -2.70 9.92
C ASP A 167 15.09 -3.27 11.35
N SER A 168 15.11 -2.37 12.34
CA SER A 168 15.25 -2.72 13.75
C SER A 168 14.21 -3.72 14.25
N LYS A 169 12.96 -3.69 13.74
CA LYS A 169 11.89 -4.58 14.22
C LYS A 169 12.01 -5.97 13.62
N ILE A 170 12.46 -6.07 12.37
CA ILE A 170 12.69 -7.36 11.72
C ILE A 170 13.89 -8.06 12.36
N ARG A 171 14.94 -7.29 12.68
CA ARG A 171 16.11 -7.80 13.41
C ARG A 171 15.75 -8.34 14.79
N GLU A 172 14.94 -7.60 15.54
CA GLU A 172 14.43 -8.06 16.84
C GLU A 172 13.65 -9.38 16.73
N MET A 173 12.81 -9.56 15.69
CA MET A 173 12.11 -10.83 15.46
C MET A 173 13.06 -11.99 15.18
N TYR A 174 14.12 -11.76 14.40
CA TYR A 174 15.15 -12.76 14.13
C TYR A 174 15.93 -13.14 15.40
N GLU A 175 16.40 -12.15 16.16
CA GLU A 175 17.17 -12.39 17.40
C GLU A 175 16.33 -13.14 18.44
N ASN A 176 15.05 -12.79 18.60
CA ASN A 176 14.13 -13.51 19.48
C ASN A 176 13.92 -14.96 19.02
N LYS A 177 13.76 -15.19 17.71
CA LYS A 177 13.58 -16.55 17.17
C LYS A 177 14.87 -17.38 17.28
N LEU A 178 16.02 -16.75 17.13
CA LEU A 178 17.32 -17.41 17.29
C LEU A 178 17.52 -17.86 18.74
N ALA A 179 17.12 -17.01 19.71
CA ALA A 179 17.16 -17.34 21.13
C ALA A 179 16.26 -18.53 21.49
N GLU A 180 15.10 -18.70 20.83
CA GLU A 180 14.24 -19.89 21.02
C GLU A 180 14.93 -21.22 20.68
N PHE A 181 16.02 -21.21 19.89
CA PHE A 181 16.80 -22.41 19.56
C PHE A 181 18.04 -22.59 20.43
N ASP A 182 18.36 -21.60 21.27
CA ASP A 182 19.51 -21.61 22.19
C ASP A 182 19.12 -21.96 23.64
N ASP A 183 17.81 -22.08 23.92
CA ASP A 183 17.21 -22.61 25.16
C ASP A 183 16.89 -24.11 25.05
#